data_AF-A0A931G7B0-F1
#
_entry.id   AF-A0A931G7B0-F1
#
_cell.length_a   1.000
_cell.length_b   1.000
_cell.length_c   1.000
_cell.angle_alpha   90.00
_cell.angle_beta   90.00
_cell.angle_gamma   90.00
#
_symmetry.space_group_name_H-M   'P 1'
#
loop_
_entity.id
_entity.type
_entity.pdbx_description
1 polymer ?
#
loop_
_entity_poly.entity_id
_entity_poly.type
_entity_poly.pdbx_seq_one_letter_code
_entity_poly.pdbx_strand_id
1 'polypeptide(L)'
;MEMMFQLVVLSAIPFIWFGMVGAISFPETPLKFRAHGMTVALGEGIGKIVFKILNRIEAVFAIGPQVLVLRPSMAKRTAVAALDPDPAATQTSFAAAVITLAAPAPVAKKATGAHLSYVATELIKFVALPIAGITVFPAAL
;
A
#
# COMPACT_ATOMS: atom_id res chain seq x y z
N MET A 1 18.64 -23.39 14.06
CA MET A 1 18.56 -22.92 12.65
C MET A 1 17.15 -22.50 12.25
N GLU A 2 16.12 -23.30 12.54
CA GLU A 2 14.74 -23.01 12.16
C GLU A 2 14.20 -21.67 12.69
N MET A 3 14.43 -21.35 13.97
CA MET A 3 14.01 -20.07 14.56
C MET A 3 14.69 -18.85 13.91
N MET A 4 15.99 -18.95 13.61
CA MET A 4 16.74 -17.86 12.99
C MET A 4 16.25 -17.61 11.56
N PHE A 5 15.99 -18.68 10.81
CA PHE A 5 15.39 -18.60 9.48
C PHE A 5 14.00 -17.92 9.52
N GLN A 6 13.15 -18.29 10.48
CA GLN A 6 11.84 -17.64 10.66
C GLN A 6 11.96 -16.15 10.95
N LEU A 7 12.88 -15.73 11.83
CA LEU A 7 13.08 -14.31 12.15
C LEU A 7 13.55 -13.51 10.93
N VAL A 8 14.46 -14.07 10.13
CA VAL A 8 14.91 -13.44 8.88
C VAL A 8 13.73 -13.25 7.93
N VAL A 9 12.93 -14.30 7.68
CA VAL A 9 11.74 -14.21 6.81
C VAL A 9 10.73 -13.19 7.33
N LEU A 10 10.42 -13.22 8.62
CA LEU A 10 9.48 -12.28 9.23
C LEU A 10 9.96 -10.82 9.17
N SER A 11 11.26 -10.57 9.32
CA SER A 11 11.83 -9.23 9.23
C SER A 11 11.87 -8.70 7.78
N ALA A 12 12.06 -9.56 6.78
CA ALA A 12 12.15 -9.15 5.38
C ALA A 12 10.80 -8.69 4.81
N ILE A 13 9.70 -9.35 5.21
CA ILE A 13 8.34 -9.08 4.71
C ILE A 13 7.92 -7.61 4.87
N PRO A 14 8.01 -6.97 6.05
CA PRO A 14 7.62 -5.58 6.20
C PRO A 14 8.50 -4.61 5.40
N PHE A 15 9.78 -4.92 5.15
CA PHE A 15 10.63 -4.09 4.28
C PHE A 15 10.23 -4.21 2.81
N ILE A 16 9.91 -5.42 2.33
CA ILE A 16 9.39 -5.61 0.97
C ILE A 16 8.04 -4.91 0.82
N TRP A 17 7.16 -5.04 1.81
CA TRP A 17 5.88 -4.35 1.84
C TRP A 17 6.07 -2.83 1.79
N PHE A 18 6.94 -2.30 2.64
CA PHE A 18 7.29 -0.89 2.66
C PHE A 18 7.78 -0.41 1.29
N GLY A 19 8.66 -1.18 0.63
CA GLY A 19 9.13 -0.86 -0.71
C GLY A 19 8.01 -0.80 -1.74
N MET A 20 7.06 -1.73 -1.71
CA MET A 20 5.89 -1.73 -2.62
C MET A 20 4.99 -0.51 -2.39
N VAL A 21 4.59 -0.25 -1.15
CA VAL A 21 3.77 0.93 -0.78
C VAL A 21 4.52 2.21 -1.16
N GLY A 22 5.79 2.29 -0.79
CA GLY A 22 6.67 3.42 -1.05
C GLY A 22 6.85 3.71 -2.54
N ALA A 23 6.91 2.70 -3.40
CA ALA A 23 7.14 2.85 -4.85
C ALA A 23 5.85 3.05 -5.66
N ILE A 24 4.76 2.37 -5.29
CA ILE A 24 3.50 2.36 -6.05
C ILE A 24 2.61 3.54 -5.63
N SER A 25 2.41 3.73 -4.32
CA SER A 25 1.49 4.74 -3.81
C SER A 25 2.02 6.16 -4.02
N PHE A 26 3.34 6.36 -3.95
CA PHE A 26 3.95 7.69 -3.99
C PHE A 26 4.60 8.05 -5.35
N PRO A 27 5.59 7.31 -5.91
CA PRO A 27 6.15 7.58 -7.25
C PRO A 27 5.24 7.21 -8.42
N GLU A 28 4.69 5.99 -8.46
CA GLU A 28 4.00 5.50 -9.66
C GLU A 28 2.71 6.31 -9.93
N THR A 29 1.94 6.58 -8.89
CA THR A 29 0.65 7.29 -8.98
C THR A 29 0.75 8.68 -9.65
N PRO A 30 1.71 9.56 -9.33
CA PRO A 30 1.93 10.80 -10.06
C PRO A 30 2.68 10.60 -11.38
N LEU A 31 3.68 9.71 -11.43
CA LEU A 31 4.57 9.60 -12.59
C LEU A 31 3.85 9.04 -13.82
N LYS A 32 2.87 8.15 -13.64
CA LYS A 32 2.06 7.60 -14.75
C LYS A 32 1.35 8.69 -15.56
N PHE A 33 1.00 9.83 -14.95
CA PHE A 33 0.36 10.97 -15.63
C PHE A 33 1.31 11.84 -16.44
N ARG A 34 2.62 11.64 -16.32
CA ARG A 34 3.63 12.40 -17.07
C ARG A 34 3.96 11.78 -18.43
N ALA A 35 3.44 10.60 -18.74
CA ALA A 35 3.64 9.95 -20.02
C ALA A 35 2.90 10.68 -21.16
N HIS A 36 3.49 10.69 -22.36
CA HIS A 36 2.85 11.29 -23.53
C HIS A 36 1.57 10.50 -23.90
N GLY A 37 0.49 11.20 -24.26
CA GLY A 37 -0.80 10.58 -24.57
C GLY A 37 -1.60 10.11 -23.34
N MET A 38 -1.15 10.41 -22.13
CA MET A 38 -1.82 10.00 -20.91
C MET A 38 -3.06 10.87 -20.61
N THR A 39 -4.20 10.23 -20.36
CA THR A 39 -5.44 10.91 -19.94
C THR A 39 -5.78 10.58 -18.48
N VAL A 40 -6.58 11.45 -17.84
CA VAL A 40 -7.05 11.24 -16.46
C VAL A 40 -7.84 9.93 -16.35
N ALA A 41 -8.79 9.69 -17.25
CA ALA A 41 -9.62 8.49 -17.23
C ALA A 41 -8.79 7.20 -17.36
N LEU A 42 -7.78 7.21 -18.24
CA LEU A 42 -6.91 6.05 -18.41
C LEU A 42 -6.01 5.84 -17.18
N GLY A 43 -5.47 6.90 -16.57
CA GLY A 43 -4.61 6.77 -15.39
C GLY A 43 -5.35 6.41 -14.11
N GLU A 44 -6.63 6.82 -13.98
CA GLU A 44 -7.55 6.32 -12.96
C GLU A 44 -7.85 4.82 -13.18
N GLY A 45 -8.10 4.41 -14.42
CA GLY A 45 -8.31 3.00 -14.78
C GLY A 45 -7.11 2.11 -14.42
N ILE A 46 -5.90 2.53 -14.80
CA ILE A 46 -4.65 1.84 -14.44
C ILE A 46 -4.47 1.80 -12.92
N GLY A 47 -4.73 2.93 -12.24
CA GLY A 47 -4.66 3.01 -10.78
C GLY A 47 -5.50 1.94 -10.10
N LYS A 48 -6.77 1.80 -10.49
CA LYS A 48 -7.67 0.78 -9.91
C LYS A 48 -7.11 -0.64 -10.02
N ILE A 49 -6.50 -0.99 -11.16
CA ILE A 49 -5.94 -2.32 -11.39
C ILE A 49 -4.70 -2.53 -10.52
N VAL A 50 -3.77 -1.58 -10.53
CA VAL A 50 -2.51 -1.66 -9.77
C VAL A 50 -2.80 -1.75 -8.27
N PHE A 51 -3.63 -0.85 -7.74
CA PHE A 51 -3.98 -0.85 -6.32
C PHE A 51 -4.79 -2.09 -5.90
N LYS A 52 -5.64 -2.62 -6.78
CA LYS A 52 -6.33 -3.90 -6.51
C LYS A 52 -5.34 -5.06 -6.37
N ILE A 53 -4.30 -5.10 -7.20
CA ILE A 53 -3.26 -6.13 -7.11
C ILE A 53 -2.40 -5.89 -5.86
N LEU A 54 -1.98 -4.65 -5.61
CA LEU A 54 -1.23 -4.28 -4.41
C LEU A 54 -1.97 -4.75 -3.16
N ASN A 55 -3.23 -4.37 -2.97
CA ASN A 55 -4.03 -4.75 -1.80
C ASN A 55 -4.17 -6.28 -1.64
N ARG A 56 -4.21 -7.05 -2.74
CA ARG A 56 -4.19 -8.52 -2.66
C ARG A 56 -2.86 -9.05 -2.14
N ILE A 57 -1.75 -8.48 -2.60
CA ILE A 57 -0.41 -8.85 -2.10
C ILE A 57 -0.26 -8.44 -0.63
N GLU A 58 -0.75 -7.25 -0.25
CA GLU A 58 -0.80 -6.79 1.14
C GLU A 58 -1.57 -7.76 2.04
N ALA A 59 -2.73 -8.26 1.60
CA ALA A 59 -3.50 -9.26 2.34
C ALA A 59 -2.71 -10.57 2.52
N VAL A 60 -1.98 -11.01 1.50
CA VAL A 60 -1.09 -12.18 1.60
C VAL A 60 0.03 -11.93 2.61
N PHE A 61 0.63 -10.74 2.61
CA PHE A 61 1.69 -10.38 3.57
C PHE A 61 1.16 -10.19 4.99
N ALA A 62 -0.09 -9.79 5.17
CA ALA A 62 -0.73 -9.71 6.48
C ALA A 62 -1.00 -11.10 7.06
N ILE A 63 -1.50 -12.03 6.23
CA ILE A 63 -2.01 -13.33 6.68
C ILE A 63 -0.93 -14.41 6.67
N GLY A 64 -0.09 -14.46 5.63
CA GLY A 64 0.91 -15.52 5.41
C GLY A 64 1.85 -15.75 6.60
N PRO A 65 2.50 -14.70 7.14
CA PRO A 65 3.33 -14.80 8.34
C PRO A 65 2.60 -15.35 9.56
N GLN A 66 1.32 -15.00 9.71
CA GLN A 66 0.52 -15.44 10.85
C GLN A 66 0.16 -16.92 10.74
N VAL A 67 -0.08 -17.45 9.54
CA VAL A 67 -0.29 -18.89 9.35
C VAL A 67 0.99 -19.69 9.61
N LEU A 68 2.15 -19.11 9.26
CA LEU A 68 3.45 -19.76 9.47
C LEU A 68 3.92 -19.75 10.93
N VAL A 69 3.51 -18.73 11.71
CA VAL A 69 4.08 -18.48 13.05
C VAL A 69 3.05 -18.53 14.20
N LEU A 70 1.79 -18.20 13.95
CA LEU A 70 0.72 -18.15 14.95
C LEU A 70 -0.32 -19.25 14.72
N ARG A 71 -0.99 -19.68 15.80
CA ARG A 71 -2.12 -20.62 15.71
C ARG A 71 -3.20 -20.04 14.77
N PRO A 72 -3.92 -20.86 13.97
CA PRO A 72 -4.83 -20.42 12.89
C PRO A 72 -5.94 -19.43 13.28
N SER A 73 -6.23 -19.29 14.57
CA SER A 73 -7.28 -18.40 15.11
C SER A 73 -6.96 -16.91 14.98
N MET A 74 -5.68 -16.50 15.00
CA MET A 74 -5.30 -15.09 14.83
C MET A 74 -5.35 -14.63 13.37
N ALA A 75 -4.98 -15.51 12.43
CA ALA A 75 -5.05 -15.26 10.99
C ALA A 75 -6.48 -14.95 10.50
N LYS A 76 -7.51 -15.53 11.15
CA LYS A 76 -8.92 -15.25 10.81
C LYS A 76 -9.34 -13.83 11.21
N ARG A 77 -8.84 -13.30 12.34
CA ARG A 77 -9.19 -11.95 12.83
C ARG A 77 -8.60 -10.86 11.96
N THR A 78 -7.36 -11.04 11.53
CA THR A 78 -6.65 -10.10 10.65
C THR A 78 -7.11 -10.21 9.21
N ALA A 79 -7.49 -11.39 8.70
CA ALA A 79 -8.11 -11.53 7.38
C ALA A 79 -9.44 -10.74 7.26
N VAL A 80 -10.23 -10.70 8.34
CA VAL A 80 -11.47 -9.91 8.39
C VAL A 80 -11.19 -8.39 8.46
N ALA A 81 -10.08 -7.99 9.07
CA ALA A 81 -9.64 -6.58 9.11
C ALA A 81 -8.90 -6.13 7.84
N ALA A 82 -8.23 -7.04 7.15
CA ALA A 82 -7.53 -6.81 5.87
C ALA A 82 -8.47 -6.86 4.66
N LEU A 83 -9.73 -7.25 4.86
CA LEU A 83 -10.84 -7.01 3.94
C LEU A 83 -11.20 -5.51 3.99
N ASP A 84 -10.30 -4.69 3.47
CA ASP A 84 -10.59 -3.28 3.20
C ASP A 84 -11.65 -3.21 2.08
N PRO A 85 -12.67 -2.34 2.19
CA PRO A 85 -13.66 -2.17 1.15
C PRO A 85 -12.96 -1.73 -0.13
N ASP A 86 -13.42 -2.30 -1.25
CA ASP A 86 -12.90 -2.10 -2.60
C ASP A 86 -12.29 -0.70 -2.82
N PRO A 87 -10.97 -0.57 -3.08
CA PRO A 87 -10.32 0.73 -3.27
C PRO A 87 -10.93 1.53 -4.43
N ALA A 88 -11.71 0.88 -5.32
CA ALA A 88 -12.50 1.55 -6.34
C ALA A 88 -13.53 2.55 -5.78
N ALA A 89 -14.00 2.38 -4.54
CA ALA A 89 -14.92 3.31 -3.88
C ALA A 89 -14.21 4.49 -3.17
N THR A 90 -12.90 4.35 -2.92
CA THR A 90 -12.16 5.19 -1.97
C THR A 90 -11.19 6.16 -2.67
N GLN A 91 -10.75 5.85 -3.90
CA GLN A 91 -9.78 6.66 -4.63
C GLN A 91 -10.44 7.75 -5.48
N THR A 92 -10.52 8.97 -4.95
CA THR A 92 -10.81 10.19 -5.71
C THR A 92 -9.60 11.15 -5.74
N SER A 93 -8.79 10.98 -6.80
CA SER A 93 -7.95 11.96 -7.53
C SER A 93 -6.79 12.73 -6.83
N PHE A 94 -5.70 12.04 -6.51
CA PHE A 94 -4.34 12.63 -6.48
C PHE A 94 -3.87 13.06 -7.89
N ALA A 95 -4.37 12.37 -8.92
CA ALA A 95 -4.10 12.62 -10.33
C ALA A 95 -4.39 14.07 -10.76
N ALA A 96 -5.52 14.61 -10.29
CA ALA A 96 -5.92 15.98 -10.59
C ALA A 96 -4.91 16.97 -10.00
N ALA A 97 -4.53 16.83 -8.73
CA ALA A 97 -3.60 17.73 -8.05
C ALA A 97 -2.19 17.75 -8.69
N VAL A 98 -1.68 16.60 -9.13
CA VAL A 98 -0.37 16.48 -9.77
C VAL A 98 -0.35 17.12 -11.16
N ILE A 99 -1.44 16.99 -11.92
CA ILE A 99 -1.62 17.66 -13.21
C ILE A 99 -1.79 19.18 -13.01
N THR A 100 -2.51 19.61 -11.96
CA THR A 100 -2.68 21.03 -11.60
C THR A 100 -1.35 21.72 -11.23
N LEU A 101 -0.36 21.00 -10.71
CA LEU A 101 0.99 21.54 -10.45
C LEU A 101 1.84 21.72 -11.73
N ALA A 102 1.44 21.11 -12.85
CA ALA A 102 2.18 21.13 -14.11
C ALA A 102 1.51 22.00 -15.21
N ALA A 103 0.29 22.50 -14.99
CA ALA A 103 -0.47 23.31 -15.93
C ALA A 103 -1.20 24.46 -15.19
N PRO A 104 -1.45 25.63 -15.82
CA PRO A 104 -2.26 26.67 -15.20
C PRO A 104 -3.72 26.19 -15.03
N ALA A 105 -4.00 25.75 -13.80
CA ALA A 105 -5.29 25.42 -13.16
C ALA A 105 -6.28 24.53 -13.93
N PRO A 106 -6.65 23.38 -13.32
CA PRO A 106 -8.06 23.02 -13.27
C PRO A 106 -8.57 22.64 -11.87
N VAL A 107 -9.88 22.82 -11.71
CA VAL A 107 -10.70 22.68 -10.50
C VAL A 107 -10.32 21.44 -9.68
N ALA A 108 -9.83 21.67 -8.46
CA ALA A 108 -9.58 20.62 -7.48
C ALA A 108 -10.89 19.86 -7.19
N LYS A 109 -10.95 18.57 -7.53
CA LYS A 109 -11.99 17.69 -6.99
C LYS A 109 -11.84 17.67 -5.47
N LYS A 110 -12.93 18.00 -4.76
CA LYS A 110 -12.97 17.99 -3.29
C LYS A 110 -12.66 16.58 -2.81
N ALA A 111 -11.59 16.42 -2.02
CA ALA A 111 -11.24 15.13 -1.43
C ALA A 111 -12.41 14.63 -0.59
N THR A 112 -12.97 13.48 -0.97
CA THR A 112 -14.01 12.81 -0.18
C THR A 112 -13.37 12.24 1.08
N GLY A 113 -14.10 12.13 2.20
CA GLY A 113 -13.55 11.60 3.46
C GLY A 113 -12.87 10.23 3.32
N ALA A 114 -13.39 9.39 2.41
CA ALA A 114 -12.80 8.11 2.02
C ALA A 114 -11.37 8.24 1.43
N HIS A 115 -11.13 9.25 0.59
CA HIS A 115 -9.80 9.51 0.04
C HIS A 115 -8.81 9.91 1.14
N LEU A 116 -9.25 10.72 2.11
CA LEU A 116 -8.40 11.14 3.22
C LEU A 116 -8.05 9.96 4.14
N SER A 117 -9.01 9.06 4.41
CA SER A 117 -8.73 7.83 5.17
C SER A 117 -7.74 6.93 4.45
N TYR A 118 -7.82 6.82 3.12
CA TYR A 118 -6.84 6.05 2.34
C TYR A 118 -5.43 6.64 2.41
N VAL A 119 -5.29 7.97 2.25
CA VAL A 119 -3.99 8.62 2.38
C VAL A 119 -3.43 8.43 3.80
N ALA A 120 -4.26 8.52 4.82
CA ALA A 120 -3.85 8.28 6.21
C ALA A 120 -3.36 6.83 6.41
N THR A 121 -4.06 5.83 5.87
CA THR A 121 -3.63 4.43 5.98
C THR A 121 -2.32 4.16 5.25
N GLU A 122 -2.11 4.74 4.07
CA GLU A 122 -0.84 4.65 3.34
C GLU A 122 0.32 5.28 4.14
N LEU A 123 0.11 6.45 4.75
CA LEU A 123 1.12 7.10 5.60
C LEU A 123 1.42 6.29 6.86
N ILE A 124 0.39 5.74 7.51
CA ILE A 124 0.56 4.85 8.67
C ILE A 124 1.39 3.64 8.26
N LYS A 125 1.06 2.97 7.14
CA LYS A 125 1.83 1.82 6.65
C LYS A 125 3.28 2.20 6.34
N PHE A 126 3.50 3.35 5.69
CA PHE A 126 4.82 3.84 5.34
C PHE A 126 5.73 4.02 6.56
N VAL A 127 5.18 4.41 7.72
CA VAL A 127 5.94 4.54 8.96
C VAL A 127 5.98 3.23 9.77
N ALA A 128 4.87 2.52 9.87
CA ALA A 128 4.74 1.34 10.72
C ALA A 128 5.52 0.13 10.21
N LEU A 129 5.58 -0.08 8.90
CA LEU A 129 6.27 -1.23 8.30
C LEU A 129 7.78 -1.24 8.57
N PRO A 130 8.56 -0.16 8.34
CA PRO A 130 9.98 -0.18 8.67
C PRO A 130 10.23 -0.36 10.17
N ILE A 131 9.39 0.22 11.04
CA ILE A 131 9.46 -0.02 12.50
C ILE A 131 9.22 -1.50 12.81
N ALA A 132 8.18 -2.11 12.23
CA ALA A 132 7.89 -3.52 12.42
C ALA A 132 9.07 -4.40 11.97
N GLY A 133 9.66 -4.12 10.80
CA GLY A 133 10.86 -4.81 10.31
C GLY A 133 12.03 -4.70 11.28
N ILE A 134 12.33 -3.50 11.80
CA ILE A 134 13.40 -3.26 12.77
C ILE A 134 13.16 -4.02 14.09
N THR A 135 11.93 -4.02 14.60
CA THR A 135 11.63 -4.70 15.89
C THR A 135 11.77 -6.22 15.82
N VAL A 136 11.55 -6.81 14.65
CA VAL A 136 11.69 -8.26 14.42
C VAL A 136 13.11 -8.63 13.94
N PHE A 137 13.86 -7.65 13.44
CA PHE A 137 15.20 -7.87 12.91
C PHE A 137 16.11 -8.50 13.97
N PRO A 138 16.72 -9.66 13.69
CA PRO A 138 17.63 -10.29 14.63
C PRO A 138 18.90 -9.45 14.74
N ALA A 139 19.08 -8.74 15.86
CA ALA A 139 20.24 -7.88 16.12
C ALA A 139 21.58 -8.64 16.29
N ALA A 140 21.56 -9.98 16.18
CA ALA A 140 22.74 -10.83 16.28
C ALA A 140 23.08 -11.39 14.89
N LEU A 141 23.99 -10.71 14.20
CA LEU A 141 24.68 -11.19 13.01
C LEU A 141 26.18 -11.00 13.21
#